data_AF-A0A0L8HR27-F1
#
_entry.id   AF-A0A0L8HR27-F1
#
_cell.length_a   1.000
_cell.length_b   1.000
_cell.length_c   1.000
_cell.angle_alpha   90.00
_cell.angle_beta   90.00
_cell.angle_gamma   90.00
#
_symmetry.space_group_name_H-M   'P 1'
#
loop_
_entity.id
_entity.type
_entity.pdbx_description
1 polymer ?
#
loop_
_entity_poly.entity_id
_entity_poly.type
_entity_poly.pdbx_seq_one_letter_code
_entity_poly.pdbx_strand_id
1 'polypeptide(L)'
;MYFIYTYYFDIILISSAKFGPWKYGPQHGFARVLRWKVEMPPKKDKNGNVFAALSLEDNDLSRAMWNIMFKLVYTIRLEESALHIDFTVHNTDKITFGFNCLLHTYLATPDITKSGIIGLQNLNYQDKVNNCEDVEEKEELIVREHIDRIYMDAPNEIVVGNMAGNRSLMLKTFNFPDIVIWNPWREKAKAMLDLCDSDYMKFVCVEAGRVNKDIVLKPGQSYECSQILAAITALL
;
A
#
# COMPACT_ATOMS: atom_id res chain seq x y z
N MET A 1 6.66 18.50 7.37
CA MET A 1 5.25 18.11 7.21
C MET A 1 5.07 16.92 8.14
N TYR A 2 4.56 17.14 9.36
CA TYR A 2 4.49 16.09 10.39
C TYR A 2 3.24 15.26 10.14
N PHE A 3 3.40 14.05 9.59
CA PHE A 3 2.32 13.31 8.96
C PHE A 3 1.99 11.96 9.59
N ILE A 4 2.26 11.71 10.88
CA ILE A 4 1.91 10.41 11.47
C ILE A 4 1.21 10.57 12.81
N TYR A 5 -0.10 10.84 12.75
CA TYR A 5 -1.03 10.61 13.87
C TYR A 5 -2.36 9.95 13.45
N THR A 6 -2.49 9.55 12.18
CA THR A 6 -3.68 8.86 11.63
C THR A 6 -3.22 7.90 10.54
N TYR A 7 -4.01 6.85 10.29
CA TYR A 7 -3.80 5.95 9.16
C TYR A 7 -3.54 6.76 7.89
N TYR A 8 -2.37 6.55 7.29
CA TYR A 8 -1.91 7.26 6.10
C TYR A 8 -1.86 6.27 4.95
N PHE A 9 -2.44 6.66 3.81
CA PHE A 9 -2.56 5.83 2.63
C PHE A 9 -1.94 6.56 1.47
N ASP A 10 -0.81 6.06 0.98
CA ASP A 10 -0.23 6.49 -0.28
C ASP A 10 -0.51 5.45 -1.37
N ILE A 11 -0.95 5.92 -2.54
CA ILE A 11 -1.02 5.07 -3.73
C ILE A 11 0.30 5.20 -4.46
N ILE A 12 1.01 4.07 -4.55
CA ILE A 12 2.27 3.96 -5.25
C ILE A 12 1.99 3.26 -6.57
N LEU A 13 1.99 4.03 -7.67
CA LEU A 13 2.02 3.49 -9.02
C LEU A 13 3.44 3.67 -9.58
N ILE A 14 4.11 2.55 -9.87
CA ILE A 14 5.46 2.54 -10.42
C ILE A 14 5.37 2.05 -11.85
N SER A 15 5.78 2.89 -12.79
CA SER A 15 5.97 2.47 -14.17
C SER A 15 7.29 1.75 -14.35
N SER A 16 7.23 0.64 -15.08
CA SER A 16 8.27 -0.36 -15.37
C SER A 16 9.72 0.00 -14.96
N ALA A 17 10.06 -0.36 -13.74
CA ALA A 17 11.31 -0.98 -13.30
C ALA A 17 11.12 -1.24 -11.79
N LYS A 18 10.97 -2.51 -11.40
CA LYS A 18 10.92 -3.10 -10.04
C LYS A 18 10.71 -2.11 -8.88
N PHE A 19 9.65 -2.29 -8.09
CA PHE A 19 9.35 -1.49 -6.90
C PHE A 19 10.59 -1.04 -6.09
N GLY A 20 10.98 0.23 -6.26
CA GLY A 20 12.26 0.77 -5.84
C GLY A 20 12.67 2.03 -6.61
N PRO A 21 13.95 2.45 -6.54
CA PRO A 21 14.47 3.56 -7.32
C PRO A 21 14.41 3.26 -8.82
N TRP A 22 13.95 4.22 -9.62
CA TRP A 22 13.91 4.13 -11.07
C TRP A 22 14.48 5.41 -11.69
N LYS A 23 15.07 5.30 -12.88
CA LYS A 23 15.93 6.35 -13.46
C LYS A 23 15.21 7.65 -13.81
N TYR A 24 13.89 7.60 -14.02
CA TYR A 24 13.14 8.65 -14.69
C TYR A 24 12.16 9.40 -13.79
N GLY A 25 12.13 9.10 -12.49
CA GLY A 25 11.23 9.76 -11.56
C GLY A 25 11.58 9.51 -10.09
N PRO A 26 10.75 10.01 -9.17
CA PRO A 26 10.96 9.77 -7.74
C PRO A 26 10.82 8.29 -7.41
N GLN A 27 11.49 7.84 -6.35
CA GLN A 27 11.25 6.52 -5.77
C GLN A 27 9.73 6.33 -5.56
N HIS A 28 9.23 5.13 -5.81
CA HIS A 28 7.80 4.81 -5.73
C HIS A 28 6.91 5.54 -6.76
N GLY A 29 7.49 5.95 -7.88
CA GLY A 29 6.74 6.44 -9.03
C GLY A 29 6.01 7.76 -8.77
N PHE A 30 5.13 8.15 -9.70
CA PHE A 30 4.64 9.52 -9.77
C PHE A 30 3.25 9.75 -9.16
N ALA A 31 2.44 8.70 -8.97
CA ALA A 31 1.03 8.87 -8.58
C ALA A 31 0.87 9.63 -7.24
N ARG A 32 1.80 9.42 -6.29
CA ARG A 32 1.81 10.08 -4.97
C ARG A 32 2.26 11.55 -4.99
N VAL A 33 2.91 12.02 -6.06
CA VAL A 33 3.42 13.40 -6.17
C VAL A 33 2.64 14.24 -7.18
N LEU A 34 1.68 13.66 -7.89
CA LEU A 34 0.80 14.37 -8.80
C LEU A 34 -0.55 14.68 -8.15
N ARG A 35 -1.17 15.76 -8.60
CA ARG A 35 -2.48 16.19 -8.09
C ARG A 35 -3.60 15.41 -8.75
N TRP A 36 -4.41 14.75 -7.94
CA TRP A 36 -5.62 14.03 -8.37
C TRP A 36 -6.80 14.99 -8.51
N LYS A 37 -7.72 14.65 -9.43
CA LYS A 37 -9.01 15.32 -9.60
C LYS A 37 -10.06 14.61 -8.77
N VAL A 38 -11.06 15.35 -8.30
CA VAL A 38 -12.26 14.75 -7.69
C VAL A 38 -13.17 14.28 -8.83
N GLU A 39 -13.26 12.96 -9.02
CA GLU A 39 -14.16 12.34 -9.99
C GLU A 39 -15.59 12.30 -9.43
N MET A 40 -15.71 11.94 -8.14
CA MET A 40 -16.97 11.94 -7.40
C MET A 40 -16.74 12.59 -6.02
N PRO A 41 -17.42 13.71 -5.70
CA PRO A 41 -17.30 14.32 -4.38
C PRO A 41 -17.90 13.40 -3.30
N PRO A 42 -17.48 13.57 -2.02
CA PRO A 42 -18.00 12.77 -0.92
C PRO A 42 -19.52 12.76 -0.85
N LYS A 43 -20.12 11.56 -0.88
CA LYS A 43 -21.57 11.35 -0.79
C LYS A 43 -21.88 10.31 0.28
N LYS A 44 -22.90 10.56 1.10
CA LYS A 44 -23.45 9.59 2.05
C LYS A 44 -24.51 8.71 1.40
N ASP A 45 -24.49 7.42 1.70
CA ASP A 45 -25.60 6.51 1.39
C ASP A 45 -26.67 6.52 2.51
N LYS A 46 -27.72 5.72 2.33
CA LYS A 46 -28.83 5.57 3.27
C LYS A 46 -28.42 4.98 4.63
N ASN A 47 -27.30 4.30 4.69
CA ASN A 47 -26.75 3.66 5.90
C ASN A 47 -25.71 4.56 6.59
N GLY A 48 -25.42 5.75 6.03
CA GLY A 48 -24.43 6.68 6.56
C GLY A 48 -23.00 6.45 6.06
N ASN A 49 -22.75 5.45 5.21
CA ASN A 49 -21.44 5.21 4.63
C ASN A 49 -21.08 6.34 3.67
N VAL A 50 -19.81 6.74 3.62
CA VAL A 50 -19.32 7.83 2.76
C VAL A 50 -18.56 7.26 1.59
N PHE A 51 -18.84 7.74 0.39
CA PHE A 51 -18.17 7.35 -0.86
C PHE A 51 -17.54 8.57 -1.51
N ALA A 52 -16.33 8.44 -2.03
CA ALA A 52 -15.68 9.43 -2.86
C ALA A 52 -14.84 8.73 -3.93
N ALA A 53 -14.62 9.39 -5.07
CA ALA A 53 -13.71 8.89 -6.09
C ALA A 53 -12.78 10.00 -6.58
N LEU A 54 -11.52 9.64 -6.75
CA LEU A 54 -10.47 10.50 -7.29
C LEU A 54 -9.97 9.89 -8.61
N SER A 55 -9.51 10.74 -9.53
CA SER A 55 -8.90 10.29 -10.78
C SER A 55 -7.57 10.99 -11.05
N LEU A 56 -6.66 10.27 -11.71
CA LEU A 56 -5.42 10.82 -12.24
C LEU A 56 -5.25 10.35 -13.68
N GLU A 57 -5.15 11.29 -14.60
CA GLU A 57 -4.89 11.05 -16.02
C GLU A 57 -3.52 11.59 -16.39
N ASP A 58 -2.97 11.12 -17.49
CA ASP A 58 -1.67 11.58 -17.96
C ASP A 58 -1.68 13.08 -18.30
N ASN A 59 -0.56 13.73 -17.99
CA ASN A 59 -0.32 15.15 -18.25
C ASN A 59 1.15 15.35 -18.61
N ASP A 60 1.56 16.60 -18.88
CA ASP A 60 2.93 16.87 -19.32
C ASP A 60 3.99 16.44 -18.29
N LEU A 61 3.70 16.54 -16.98
CA LEU A 61 4.61 16.09 -15.91
C LEU A 61 4.72 14.56 -15.88
N SER A 62 3.60 13.84 -15.94
CA SER A 62 3.64 12.37 -15.95
C SER A 62 4.31 11.85 -17.23
N ARG A 63 3.99 12.44 -18.40
CA ARG A 63 4.57 12.05 -19.69
C ARG A 63 6.06 12.34 -19.79
N ALA A 64 6.57 13.33 -19.07
CA ALA A 64 8.02 13.57 -18.95
C ALA A 64 8.76 12.46 -18.17
N MET A 65 8.11 11.82 -17.20
CA MET A 65 8.67 10.70 -16.43
C MET A 65 8.40 9.34 -17.11
N TRP A 66 7.21 9.20 -17.69
CA TRP A 66 6.73 7.99 -18.33
C TRP A 66 5.72 8.36 -19.42
N ASN A 67 6.17 8.34 -20.68
CA ASN A 67 5.41 8.81 -21.83
C ASN A 67 4.34 7.79 -22.29
N ILE A 68 3.33 7.61 -21.44
CA ILE A 68 2.18 6.70 -21.63
C ILE A 68 0.89 7.44 -21.28
N MET A 69 -0.16 7.19 -22.06
CA MET A 69 -1.53 7.61 -21.73
C MET A 69 -2.20 6.61 -20.79
N PHE A 70 -2.72 7.10 -19.68
CA PHE A 70 -3.39 6.27 -18.68
C PHE A 70 -4.53 7.02 -17.99
N LYS A 71 -5.44 6.27 -17.38
CA LYS A 71 -6.36 6.80 -16.36
C LYS A 71 -6.30 5.92 -15.11
N LEU A 72 -6.11 6.55 -13.97
CA LEU A 72 -6.22 5.93 -12.66
C LEU A 72 -7.53 6.38 -12.01
N VAL A 73 -8.23 5.46 -11.37
CA VAL A 73 -9.41 5.76 -10.56
C VAL A 73 -9.20 5.15 -9.18
N TYR A 74 -9.38 5.97 -8.15
CA TYR A 74 -9.25 5.58 -6.75
C TYR A 74 -10.55 5.88 -6.02
N THR A 75 -11.27 4.83 -5.65
CA THR A 75 -12.57 4.93 -4.98
C THR A 75 -12.39 4.57 -3.51
N ILE A 76 -12.92 5.44 -2.66
CA ILE A 76 -12.90 5.30 -1.21
C ILE A 76 -14.33 5.09 -0.75
N ARG A 77 -14.55 4.06 0.05
CA ARG A 77 -15.78 3.88 0.82
C ARG A 77 -15.44 3.72 2.29
N LEU A 78 -15.96 4.62 3.10
CA LEU A 78 -15.82 4.61 4.54
C LEU A 78 -17.12 4.14 5.18
N GLU A 79 -17.03 3.04 5.93
CA GLU A 79 -18.08 2.48 6.77
C GLU A 79 -17.74 2.68 8.26
N GLU A 80 -18.65 2.27 9.15
CA GLU A 80 -18.45 2.40 10.61
C GLU A 80 -17.20 1.64 11.10
N SER A 81 -16.98 0.43 10.59
CA SER A 81 -15.89 -0.45 11.02
C SER A 81 -14.95 -0.87 9.89
N ALA A 82 -15.09 -0.29 8.69
CA ALA A 82 -14.29 -0.67 7.54
C ALA A 82 -13.94 0.52 6.63
N LEU A 83 -12.74 0.48 6.06
CA LEU A 83 -12.30 1.34 4.97
C LEU A 83 -12.08 0.46 3.74
N HIS A 84 -12.83 0.74 2.70
CA HIS A 84 -12.68 0.11 1.39
C HIS A 84 -11.97 1.06 0.45
N ILE A 85 -11.02 0.50 -0.28
CA ILE A 85 -10.22 1.18 -1.28
C ILE A 85 -10.27 0.31 -2.54
N ASP A 86 -10.87 0.84 -3.60
CA ASP A 86 -10.82 0.23 -4.93
C ASP A 86 -9.93 1.08 -5.83
N PHE A 87 -9.05 0.42 -6.58
CA PHE A 87 -8.11 1.05 -7.48
C PHE A 87 -8.18 0.43 -8.86
N THR A 88 -8.32 1.29 -9.88
CA THR A 88 -8.39 0.87 -11.27
C THR A 88 -7.35 1.61 -12.10
N VAL A 89 -6.62 0.86 -12.92
CA VAL A 89 -5.67 1.37 -13.90
C VAL A 89 -6.21 1.06 -15.29
N HIS A 90 -6.44 2.07 -16.10
CA HIS A 90 -6.88 1.94 -17.49
C HIS A 90 -5.73 2.25 -18.44
N ASN A 91 -5.51 1.37 -19.41
CA ASN A 91 -4.68 1.69 -20.56
C ASN A 91 -5.50 2.47 -21.59
N THR A 92 -5.32 3.79 -21.61
CA THR A 92 -5.93 4.70 -22.58
C THR A 92 -5.01 5.02 -23.77
N ASP A 93 -3.82 4.42 -23.79
CA ASP A 93 -2.87 4.50 -24.89
C ASP A 93 -3.22 3.50 -26.01
N LYS A 94 -2.53 3.64 -27.15
CA LYS A 94 -2.55 2.72 -28.29
C LYS A 94 -1.45 1.67 -28.20
N ILE A 95 -0.58 1.73 -27.20
CA ILE A 95 0.48 0.74 -26.97
C ILE A 95 0.27 -0.05 -25.66
N THR A 96 0.85 -1.25 -25.61
CA THR A 96 0.92 -2.05 -24.39
C THR A 96 1.92 -1.45 -23.42
N PHE A 97 1.61 -1.44 -22.12
CA PHE A 97 2.56 -1.04 -21.08
C PHE A 97 2.57 -1.99 -19.88
N GLY A 98 3.68 -1.96 -19.15
CA GLY A 98 3.89 -2.68 -17.89
C GLY A 98 3.98 -1.72 -16.69
N PHE A 99 3.44 -2.11 -15.54
CA PHE A 99 3.53 -1.34 -14.30
C PHE A 99 3.44 -2.22 -13.05
N ASN A 100 3.82 -1.66 -11.90
CA ASN A 100 3.52 -2.17 -10.57
C ASN A 100 2.62 -1.17 -9.85
N CYS A 101 1.80 -1.67 -8.93
CA CYS A 101 0.96 -0.82 -8.08
C CYS A 101 0.88 -1.37 -6.67
N LEU A 102 0.81 -0.47 -5.69
CA LEU A 102 0.74 -0.82 -4.28
C LEU A 102 0.05 0.30 -3.49
N LEU A 103 -0.61 -0.07 -2.40
CA LEU A 103 -1.16 0.83 -1.38
C LEU A 103 -0.25 0.83 -0.16
N HIS A 104 0.54 1.89 0.00
CA HIS A 104 1.53 2.04 1.06
C HIS A 104 0.87 2.50 2.36
N THR A 105 0.24 1.53 3.00
CA THR A 105 -0.65 1.75 4.14
C THR A 105 0.13 1.77 5.44
N TYR A 106 0.13 2.91 6.13
CA TYR A 106 0.69 3.06 7.47
C TYR A 106 -0.39 2.76 8.51
N LEU A 107 -0.22 1.68 9.26
CA LEU A 107 -1.11 1.30 10.35
C LEU A 107 -0.56 1.82 11.69
N ALA A 108 -1.33 2.68 12.35
CA ALA A 108 -0.96 3.23 13.65
C ALA A 108 -1.07 2.17 14.75
N THR A 109 -0.08 2.12 15.63
CA THR A 109 -0.01 1.22 16.80
C THR A 109 0.49 1.99 18.03
N PRO A 110 0.03 1.65 19.25
CA PRO A 110 0.64 2.17 20.47
C PRO A 110 2.10 1.70 20.67
N ASP A 111 2.47 0.52 20.16
CA ASP A 111 3.79 -0.09 20.33
C ASP A 111 4.00 -1.20 19.29
N ILE A 112 4.84 -0.94 18.28
CA ILE A 112 5.15 -1.93 17.24
C ILE A 112 5.75 -3.22 17.80
N THR A 113 6.47 -3.18 18.92
CA THR A 113 7.13 -4.37 19.50
C THR A 113 6.15 -5.38 20.09
N LYS A 114 4.88 -4.98 20.20
CA LYS A 114 3.72 -5.78 20.63
C LYS A 114 2.69 -5.97 19.51
N SER A 115 2.99 -5.52 18.30
CA SER A 115 2.10 -5.65 17.14
C SER A 115 2.44 -6.93 16.38
N GLY A 116 1.44 -7.80 16.25
CA GLY A 116 1.57 -9.08 15.55
C GLY A 116 0.87 -9.10 14.21
N ILE A 117 1.48 -9.77 13.24
CA ILE A 117 0.95 -9.94 11.89
C ILE A 117 0.81 -11.44 11.60
N ILE A 118 -0.41 -11.88 11.33
CA ILE A 118 -0.77 -13.28 11.07
C ILE A 118 -1.26 -13.44 9.62
N GLY A 119 -0.98 -14.60 9.04
CA GLY A 119 -1.34 -14.94 7.65
C GLY A 119 -0.17 -14.91 6.68
N LEU A 120 1.06 -14.71 7.19
CA LEU A 120 2.29 -14.69 6.39
C LEU A 120 3.12 -15.98 6.51
N GLN A 121 2.72 -16.92 7.38
CA GLN A 121 3.44 -18.16 7.63
C GLN A 121 3.56 -19.00 6.34
N ASN A 122 4.72 -19.63 6.16
CA ASN A 122 5.11 -20.46 5.02
C ASN A 122 5.16 -19.72 3.68
N LEU A 123 5.03 -18.40 3.66
CA LEU A 123 5.22 -17.61 2.46
C LEU A 123 6.71 -17.35 2.23
N ASN A 124 7.10 -17.41 0.95
CA ASN A 124 8.39 -16.89 0.52
C ASN A 124 8.35 -15.36 0.57
N TYR A 125 9.41 -14.75 1.09
CA TYR A 125 9.60 -13.31 1.02
C TYR A 125 10.96 -12.92 0.46
N GLN A 126 11.01 -11.76 -0.19
CA GLN A 126 12.26 -11.06 -0.49
C GLN A 126 12.54 -10.08 0.66
N ASP A 127 13.70 -10.20 1.31
CA ASP A 127 14.18 -9.25 2.32
C ASP A 127 15.14 -8.26 1.69
N LYS A 128 14.70 -7.00 1.59
CA LYS A 128 15.51 -5.93 0.99
C LYS A 128 16.57 -5.36 1.93
N VAL A 129 16.44 -5.58 3.24
CA VAL A 129 17.43 -5.14 4.22
C VAL A 129 18.66 -6.02 4.13
N ASN A 130 18.44 -7.34 4.07
CA ASN A 130 19.49 -8.34 4.03
C ASN A 130 19.87 -8.77 2.60
N ASN A 131 19.10 -8.34 1.60
CA ASN A 131 19.25 -8.68 0.19
C ASN A 131 19.26 -10.20 -0.04
N CYS A 132 18.27 -10.88 0.52
CA CYS A 132 18.09 -12.33 0.42
C CYS A 132 16.61 -12.70 0.18
N GLU A 133 16.37 -13.97 -0.10
CA GLU A 133 15.04 -14.59 -0.10
C GLU A 133 15.00 -15.65 1.01
N ASP A 134 13.86 -15.78 1.66
CA ASP A 134 13.67 -16.71 2.78
C ASP A 134 12.17 -17.06 2.96
N VAL A 135 11.85 -17.91 3.93
CA VAL A 135 10.48 -18.33 4.26
C VAL A 135 10.11 -17.87 5.66
N GLU A 136 8.90 -17.34 5.84
CA GLU A 136 8.40 -17.01 7.17
C GLU A 136 7.92 -18.25 7.92
N GLU A 137 8.73 -18.72 8.86
CA GLU A 137 8.39 -19.90 9.65
C GLU A 137 7.36 -19.61 10.76
N LYS A 138 7.26 -18.34 11.19
CA LYS A 138 6.43 -17.96 12.35
C LYS A 138 4.97 -17.78 11.93
N GLU A 139 4.07 -18.28 12.78
CA GLU A 139 2.63 -18.03 12.64
C GLU A 139 2.29 -16.54 12.80
N GLU A 140 2.98 -15.89 13.74
CA GLU A 140 2.85 -14.48 14.05
C GLU A 140 4.21 -13.77 13.89
N LEU A 141 4.26 -12.81 12.97
CA LEU A 141 5.41 -11.92 12.78
C LEU A 141 5.31 -10.74 13.76
N ILE A 142 6.33 -10.60 14.62
CA ILE A 142 6.52 -9.41 15.47
C ILE A 142 7.72 -8.61 14.97
N VAL A 143 7.50 -7.33 14.64
CA VAL A 143 8.55 -6.44 14.13
C VAL A 143 9.33 -5.83 15.30
N ARG A 144 10.63 -6.15 15.40
CA ARG A 144 11.54 -5.66 16.45
C ARG A 144 12.83 -5.03 15.94
N GLU A 145 12.91 -4.85 14.63
CA GLU A 145 14.08 -4.32 13.92
C GLU A 145 13.66 -3.69 12.59
N HIS A 146 14.62 -3.16 11.85
CA HIS A 146 14.38 -2.63 10.52
C HIS A 146 13.96 -3.79 9.59
N ILE A 147 12.77 -3.66 9.02
CA ILE A 147 12.19 -4.65 8.12
C ILE A 147 11.74 -3.96 6.84
N ASP A 148 11.99 -4.63 5.72
CA ASP A 148 11.57 -4.23 4.37
C ASP A 148 11.43 -5.51 3.54
N ARG A 149 10.29 -6.21 3.73
CA ARG A 149 10.06 -7.54 3.17
C ARG A 149 8.87 -7.54 2.23
N ILE A 150 9.03 -8.17 1.07
CA ILE A 150 7.94 -8.43 0.12
C ILE A 150 7.54 -9.91 0.25
N TYR A 151 6.39 -10.17 0.85
CA TYR A 151 5.76 -11.49 0.88
C TYR A 151 5.01 -11.71 -0.44
N MET A 152 5.41 -12.74 -1.19
CA MET A 152 4.93 -12.99 -2.55
C MET A 152 3.78 -13.99 -2.57
N ASP A 153 2.84 -13.80 -3.50
CA ASP A 153 1.69 -14.70 -3.69
C ASP A 153 0.94 -14.99 -2.37
N ALA A 154 0.79 -13.95 -1.53
CA ALA A 154 0.18 -13.96 -0.22
C ALA A 154 -1.33 -14.26 -0.28
N PRO A 155 -1.94 -14.79 0.81
CA PRO A 155 -3.37 -14.95 0.90
C PRO A 155 -4.06 -13.58 0.81
N ASN A 156 -5.32 -13.61 0.39
CA ASN A 156 -6.13 -12.41 0.26
C ASN A 156 -6.67 -11.86 1.59
N GLU A 157 -6.25 -12.43 2.72
CA GLU A 157 -6.63 -12.02 4.07
C GLU A 157 -5.45 -12.19 5.02
N ILE A 158 -5.10 -11.12 5.75
CA ILE A 158 -4.16 -11.15 6.87
C ILE A 158 -4.73 -10.35 8.05
N VAL A 159 -4.21 -10.62 9.25
CA VAL A 159 -4.64 -9.94 10.49
C VAL A 159 -3.46 -9.23 11.13
N VAL A 160 -3.68 -8.01 11.59
CA VAL A 160 -2.70 -7.17 12.26
C VAL A 160 -3.23 -6.76 13.63
N GLY A 161 -2.59 -7.23 14.70
CA GLY A 161 -3.00 -7.01 16.09
C GLY A 161 -2.35 -5.83 16.77
N ASN A 162 -2.92 -5.45 17.92
CA ASN A 162 -2.45 -4.35 18.77
C ASN A 162 -2.27 -3.03 17.98
N MET A 163 -3.26 -2.70 17.15
CA MET A 163 -3.32 -1.42 16.44
C MET A 163 -3.97 -0.34 17.31
N ALA A 164 -3.99 0.89 16.83
CA ALA A 164 -4.56 2.03 17.54
C ALA A 164 -5.96 1.73 18.11
N GLY A 165 -6.16 2.08 19.38
CA GLY A 165 -7.37 1.73 20.13
C GLY A 165 -7.40 0.30 20.67
N ASN A 166 -6.26 -0.40 20.71
CA ASN A 166 -6.10 -1.80 21.12
C ASN A 166 -7.01 -2.74 20.32
N ARG A 167 -7.04 -2.52 19.00
CA ARG A 167 -7.86 -3.29 18.06
C ARG A 167 -6.98 -4.18 17.20
N SER A 168 -7.59 -5.22 16.66
CA SER A 168 -7.05 -5.95 15.52
C SER A 168 -7.69 -5.42 14.24
N LEU A 169 -6.89 -5.36 13.18
CA LEU A 169 -7.32 -5.01 11.83
C LEU A 169 -7.21 -6.24 10.95
N MET A 170 -8.26 -6.51 10.19
CA MET A 170 -8.24 -7.45 9.08
C MET A 170 -7.98 -6.68 7.79
N LEU A 171 -6.92 -7.08 7.08
CA LEU A 171 -6.65 -6.62 5.72
C LEU A 171 -7.18 -7.68 4.76
N LYS A 172 -8.14 -7.32 3.90
CA LYS A 172 -8.54 -8.15 2.76
C LYS A 172 -8.09 -7.51 1.46
N THR A 173 -7.67 -8.31 0.50
CA THR A 173 -7.21 -7.81 -0.80
C THR A 173 -7.92 -8.50 -1.96
N PHE A 174 -7.97 -7.80 -3.10
CA PHE A 174 -8.34 -8.36 -4.38
C PHE A 174 -7.32 -7.91 -5.42
N ASN A 175 -6.76 -8.85 -6.18
CA ASN A 175 -5.73 -8.57 -7.20
C ASN A 175 -4.50 -7.77 -6.67
N PHE A 176 -4.21 -7.90 -5.38
CA PHE A 176 -2.93 -7.54 -4.77
C PHE A 176 -2.31 -8.82 -4.18
N PRO A 177 -1.52 -9.56 -4.96
CA PRO A 177 -0.95 -10.84 -4.55
C PRO A 177 0.28 -10.69 -3.65
N ASP A 178 0.84 -9.49 -3.50
CA ASP A 178 2.02 -9.25 -2.68
C ASP A 178 1.67 -8.40 -1.45
N ILE A 179 2.26 -8.73 -0.30
CA ILE A 179 2.18 -7.91 0.93
C ILE A 179 3.58 -7.41 1.28
N VAL A 180 3.76 -6.10 1.39
CA VAL A 180 5.02 -5.53 1.89
C VAL A 180 4.87 -5.20 3.36
N ILE A 181 5.81 -5.67 4.18
CA ILE A 181 5.94 -5.28 5.58
C ILE A 181 7.16 -4.39 5.72
N TRP A 182 6.94 -3.16 6.17
CA TRP A 182 8.00 -2.18 6.34
C TRP A 182 7.92 -1.45 7.69
N ASN A 183 9.07 -1.33 8.33
CA ASN A 183 9.30 -0.39 9.41
C ASN A 183 10.77 0.02 9.39
N PRO A 184 11.09 1.33 9.39
CA PRO A 184 12.47 1.80 9.24
C PRO A 184 13.34 1.49 10.46
N TRP A 185 12.73 1.27 11.62
CA TRP A 185 13.38 1.23 12.92
C TRP A 185 14.22 2.48 13.20
N ARG A 186 14.96 2.47 14.31
CA ARG A 186 15.62 3.66 14.86
C ARG A 186 16.57 4.37 13.88
N GLU A 187 17.54 3.65 13.31
CA GLU A 187 18.63 4.31 12.58
C GLU A 187 18.17 4.85 11.22
N LYS A 188 17.28 4.15 10.50
CA LYS A 188 16.72 4.67 9.25
C LYS A 188 15.70 5.77 9.49
N ALA A 189 14.89 5.68 10.56
CA ALA A 189 13.93 6.74 10.91
C ALA A 189 14.62 8.08 11.19
N LYS A 190 15.76 8.10 11.89
CA LYS A 190 16.56 9.31 12.11
C LYS A 190 17.04 9.98 10.82
N ALA A 191 17.23 9.21 9.76
CA ALA A 191 17.66 9.71 8.46
C ALA A 191 16.49 10.22 7.59
N MET A 192 15.24 9.98 8.02
CA MET A 192 14.04 10.39 7.29
C MET A 192 13.57 11.75 7.80
N LEU A 193 13.49 12.73 6.89
CA LEU A 193 13.16 14.13 7.21
C LEU A 193 11.68 14.33 7.61
N ASP A 194 10.83 13.35 7.30
CA ASP A 194 9.38 13.36 7.53
C ASP A 194 8.95 12.55 8.76
N LEU A 195 9.90 11.92 9.47
CA LEU A 195 9.68 11.16 10.70
C LEU A 195 10.40 11.80 11.89
N CYS A 196 9.76 11.81 13.07
CA CYS A 196 10.49 12.04 14.30
C CYS A 196 11.26 10.77 14.70
N ASP A 197 12.38 10.93 15.42
CA ASP A 197 13.26 9.84 15.86
C ASP A 197 12.55 8.65 16.54
N SER A 198 11.38 8.86 17.14
CA SER A 198 10.61 7.84 17.85
C SER A 198 9.36 7.34 17.13
N ASP A 199 9.02 7.90 15.96
CA ASP A 199 7.77 7.59 15.28
C ASP A 199 7.74 6.17 14.71
N TYR A 200 8.91 5.56 14.44
CA TYR A 200 8.99 4.15 14.03
C TYR A 200 8.35 3.19 15.05
N MET A 201 8.22 3.58 16.31
CA MET A 201 7.55 2.75 17.34
C MET A 201 6.03 2.74 17.22
N LYS A 202 5.45 3.69 16.46
CA LYS A 202 4.03 4.01 16.47
C LYS A 202 3.30 3.60 15.20
N PHE A 203 3.99 2.96 14.26
CA PHE A 203 3.37 2.47 13.03
C PHE A 203 4.07 1.22 12.49
N VAL A 204 3.33 0.43 11.73
CA VAL A 204 3.90 -0.56 10.80
C VAL A 204 3.25 -0.34 9.44
N CYS A 205 4.04 -0.42 8.37
CA CYS A 205 3.48 -0.44 7.02
C CYS A 205 3.11 -1.87 6.65
N VAL A 206 1.87 -2.04 6.23
CA VAL A 206 1.32 -3.31 5.75
C VAL A 206 0.65 -3.02 4.41
N GLU A 207 1.38 -3.29 3.34
CA GLU A 207 1.10 -2.69 2.05
C GLU A 207 0.61 -3.75 1.06
N ALA A 208 -0.64 -3.62 0.60
CA ALA A 208 -1.17 -4.49 -0.44
C ALA A 208 -0.67 -4.04 -1.81
N GLY A 209 -0.07 -4.93 -2.59
CA GLY A 209 0.47 -4.57 -3.89
C GLY A 209 0.59 -5.72 -4.89
N ARG A 210 1.04 -5.34 -6.07
CA ARG A 210 1.60 -6.22 -7.10
C ARG A 210 2.92 -5.61 -7.54
N VAL A 211 3.99 -6.01 -6.84
CA VAL A 211 5.31 -5.39 -6.87
C VAL A 211 6.43 -6.36 -7.21
N ASN A 212 6.18 -7.66 -7.07
CA ASN A 212 7.13 -8.70 -7.47
C ASN A 212 7.13 -8.91 -9.00
N LYS A 213 5.94 -8.84 -9.63
CA LYS A 213 5.75 -9.05 -11.07
C LYS A 213 5.00 -7.88 -11.69
N ASP A 214 5.38 -7.51 -12.91
CA ASP A 214 4.69 -6.47 -13.67
C ASP A 214 3.27 -6.91 -14.07
N ILE A 215 2.35 -5.96 -13.96
CA ILE A 215 1.04 -6.01 -14.61
C ILE A 215 1.23 -5.48 -16.02
N VAL A 216 0.72 -6.19 -17.02
CA VAL A 216 0.79 -5.79 -18.44
C VAL A 216 -0.61 -5.55 -18.96
N LEU A 217 -0.88 -4.34 -19.47
CA LEU A 217 -2.16 -3.98 -20.08
C LEU A 217 -1.99 -3.67 -21.56
N LYS A 218 -2.78 -4.36 -22.40
CA LYS A 218 -2.96 -4.01 -23.81
C LYS A 218 -3.87 -2.78 -23.94
N PRO A 219 -3.88 -2.10 -25.11
CA PRO A 219 -4.77 -0.97 -25.36
C PRO A 219 -6.23 -1.27 -25.00
N GLY A 220 -6.85 -0.36 -24.24
CA GLY A 220 -8.24 -0.47 -23.80
C GLY A 220 -8.49 -1.44 -22.65
N GLN A 221 -7.49 -2.16 -22.15
CA GLN A 221 -7.63 -3.02 -20.96
C GLN A 221 -7.54 -2.22 -19.67
N SER A 222 -8.12 -2.77 -18.61
CA SER A 222 -7.99 -2.28 -17.24
C SER A 222 -7.46 -3.34 -16.29
N TYR A 223 -6.85 -2.88 -15.20
CA TYR A 223 -6.53 -3.68 -14.03
C TYR A 223 -7.31 -3.13 -12.84
N GLU A 224 -8.04 -4.00 -12.15
CA GLU A 224 -8.80 -3.65 -10.95
C GLU A 224 -8.22 -4.41 -9.76
N CYS A 225 -7.99 -3.70 -8.67
CA CYS A 225 -7.54 -4.24 -7.40
C CYS A 225 -8.16 -3.47 -6.24
N SER A 226 -8.24 -4.10 -5.07
CA SER A 226 -8.79 -3.44 -3.90
C SER A 226 -8.17 -3.91 -2.60
N GLN A 227 -8.36 -3.08 -1.58
CA GLN A 227 -7.99 -3.31 -0.21
C GLN A 227 -9.18 -2.95 0.69
N ILE A 228 -9.44 -3.80 1.68
CA ILE A 228 -10.38 -3.53 2.76
C ILE A 228 -9.60 -3.61 4.07
N LEU A 229 -9.67 -2.57 4.88
CA LEU A 229 -9.26 -2.60 6.28
C LEU A 229 -10.49 -2.62 7.15
N ALA A 230 -10.70 -3.70 7.90
CA ALA A 230 -11.82 -3.82 8.82
C ALA A 230 -11.33 -3.97 10.25
N ALA A 231 -11.90 -3.19 11.17
CA ALA A 231 -11.71 -3.42 12.60
C ALA A 231 -12.43 -4.70 13.01
N ILE A 232 -11.70 -5.61 13.68
CA ILE A 232 -12.25 -6.87 14.17
C ILE A 232 -12.08 -6.97 15.69
N THR A 233 -12.97 -7.73 16.32
CA THR A 233 -12.97 -8.01 17.77
C THR A 233 -12.04 -9.16 18.17
N ALA A 234 -11.39 -9.82 17.20
CA ALA A 234 -10.50 -10.95 17.50
C ALA A 234 -9.29 -10.49 18.33
N LEU A 235 -9.13 -11.17 19.48
CA LEU A 235 -8.05 -10.99 20.44
C LEU A 235 -6.72 -11.41 19.80
N LEU A 236 -5.79 -10.47 19.75
CA LEU A 236 -4.38 -10.71 20.01
C LEU A 236 -4.07 -10.13 21.39
#